data_AF-A0A841BUU5-F1
#
_entry.id   AF-A0A841BUU5-F1
#
_cell.length_a   1.000
_cell.length_b   1.000
_cell.length_c   1.000
_cell.angle_alpha   90.00
_cell.angle_beta   90.00
_cell.angle_gamma   90.00
#
_symmetry.space_group_name_H-M   'P 1'
#
loop_
_entity.id
_entity.type
_entity.pdbx_description
1 polymer ?
#
loop_
_entity_poly.entity_id
_entity_poly.type
_entity_poly.pdbx_seq_one_letter_code
_entity_poly.pdbx_strand_id
1 'polypeptide(L)'
;MHLTEIAAALNLDGSGVGLMTGVDVTEVVSAAEGAVTVWATVGLGSPILAAASIADAAVVVAPGTVNIVASLPVRLSDAALVNAVSTVTEAKVQALRDLGIHATGTATDATCLVCPASGRVEAYGGPRSVYGSVLARVTYDVLMTGGRRWMSRGLAWSDRR
;
A
#
# COMPACT_ATOMS: atom_id res chain seq x y z
N MET A 1 10.77 14.69 11.54
CA MET A 1 11.69 15.73 11.05
C MET A 1 11.75 15.69 9.52
N HIS A 2 12.18 14.59 8.89
CA HIS A 2 12.36 14.51 7.44
C HIS A 2 11.11 14.80 6.56
N LEU A 3 9.94 14.21 6.86
CA LEU A 3 8.74 14.40 6.03
C LEU A 3 8.18 15.84 6.07
N THR A 4 8.31 16.53 7.19
CA THR A 4 7.87 17.93 7.34
C THR A 4 8.74 18.87 6.50
N GLU A 5 10.04 18.61 6.42
CA GLU A 5 10.97 19.36 5.56
C GLU A 5 10.66 19.14 4.07
N ILE A 6 10.39 17.90 3.66
CA ILE A 6 9.96 17.59 2.29
C ILE A 6 8.65 18.30 1.96
N ALA A 7 7.66 18.26 2.86
CA ALA A 7 6.39 18.95 2.67
C ALA A 7 6.59 20.46 2.49
N ALA A 8 7.42 21.08 3.34
CA ALA A 8 7.76 22.49 3.23
C ALA A 8 8.48 22.83 1.91
N ALA A 9 9.42 21.99 1.47
CA ALA A 9 10.13 22.16 0.20
C ALA A 9 9.21 22.04 -1.03
N LEU A 10 8.12 21.27 -0.92
CA LEU A 10 7.09 21.12 -1.96
C LEU A 10 5.98 22.17 -1.85
N ASN A 11 6.08 23.14 -0.93
CA ASN A 11 5.04 24.13 -0.62
C ASN A 11 3.68 23.48 -0.28
N LEU A 12 3.71 22.32 0.37
CA LEU A 12 2.50 21.69 0.90
C LEU A 12 2.19 22.28 2.28
N ASP A 13 0.93 22.64 2.49
CA ASP A 13 0.41 23.19 3.74
C ASP A 13 -0.72 22.32 4.32
N GLY A 14 -1.09 22.61 5.56
CA GLY A 14 -2.18 21.93 6.26
C GLY A 14 -1.86 20.52 6.78
N SER A 15 -2.92 19.82 7.18
CA SER A 15 -2.84 18.46 7.70
C SER A 15 -2.77 17.44 6.56
N GLY A 16 -1.84 16.51 6.64
CA GLY A 16 -1.67 15.45 5.65
C GLY A 16 -0.99 14.21 6.20
N VAL A 17 -0.82 13.21 5.35
CA VAL A 17 -0.12 11.97 5.67
C VAL A 17 1.11 11.88 4.78
N GLY A 18 2.28 11.73 5.40
CA GLY A 18 3.53 11.43 4.71
C GLY A 18 3.96 10.00 4.98
N LEU A 19 4.41 9.29 3.94
CA LEU A 19 4.89 7.91 4.03
C LEU A 19 6.37 7.88 3.65
N MET A 20 7.19 7.17 4.42
CA MET A 20 8.58 6.88 4.05
C MET A 20 8.67 5.52 3.38
N THR A 21 9.53 5.37 2.37
CA THR A 21 9.69 4.13 1.63
C THR A 21 11.16 3.77 1.44
N GLY A 22 11.46 2.47 1.49
CA GLY A 22 12.76 1.90 1.10
C GLY A 22 12.88 1.63 -0.40
N VAL A 23 11.91 2.09 -1.19
CA VAL A 23 11.84 1.96 -2.66
C VAL A 23 11.99 3.36 -3.27
N ASP A 24 12.60 3.46 -4.44
CA ASP A 24 12.55 4.70 -5.22
C ASP A 24 11.09 5.10 -5.49
N VAL A 25 10.68 6.29 -5.04
CA VAL A 25 9.29 6.76 -5.17
C VAL A 25 8.88 6.96 -6.63
N THR A 26 9.83 7.15 -7.55
CA THR A 26 9.55 7.26 -8.99
C THR A 26 9.07 5.94 -9.59
N GLU A 27 9.26 4.83 -8.87
CA GLU A 27 8.78 3.49 -9.24
C GLU A 27 7.36 3.19 -8.78
N VAL A 28 6.63 4.22 -8.34
CA VAL A 28 5.23 4.10 -7.98
C VAL A 28 4.43 3.45 -9.12
N VAL A 29 3.62 2.47 -8.75
CA VAL A 29 2.64 1.87 -9.65
C VAL A 29 1.28 2.45 -9.29
N SER A 30 0.46 2.76 -10.28
CA SER A 30 -0.91 3.17 -10.08
C SER A 30 -1.88 2.42 -10.98
N ALA A 31 -3.10 2.27 -10.49
CA ALA A 31 -4.24 1.82 -11.28
C ALA A 31 -5.50 2.54 -10.80
N ALA A 32 -6.50 2.61 -11.66
CA ALA A 32 -7.79 3.20 -11.34
C ALA A 32 -8.92 2.37 -11.98
N GLU A 33 -10.02 2.26 -11.26
CA GLU A 33 -11.28 1.71 -11.78
C GLU A 33 -12.41 2.66 -11.36
N GLY A 34 -13.05 3.29 -12.34
CA GLY A 34 -13.99 4.38 -12.11
C GLY A 34 -13.30 5.55 -11.39
N ALA A 35 -13.85 5.95 -10.24
CA ALA A 35 -13.31 7.05 -9.43
C ALA A 35 -12.49 6.57 -8.22
N VAL A 36 -12.14 5.28 -8.15
CA VAL A 36 -11.20 4.74 -7.16
C VAL A 36 -9.82 4.64 -7.81
N THR A 37 -8.81 5.23 -7.17
CA THR A 37 -7.41 5.17 -7.63
C THR A 37 -6.52 4.67 -6.51
N VAL A 38 -5.59 3.77 -6.83
CA VAL A 38 -4.60 3.25 -5.87
C VAL A 38 -3.21 3.48 -6.42
N TRP A 39 -2.32 3.94 -5.55
CA TRP A 39 -0.89 4.05 -5.79
C TRP A 39 -0.15 3.15 -4.81
N ALA A 40 0.90 2.47 -5.26
CA ALA A 40 1.77 1.73 -4.38
C ALA A 40 3.24 1.81 -4.79
N THR A 41 4.12 1.89 -3.79
CA THR A 41 5.53 1.50 -3.94
C THR A 41 5.69 0.12 -3.36
N VAL A 42 6.28 -0.81 -4.12
CA VAL A 42 6.33 -2.23 -3.77
C VAL A 42 7.78 -2.68 -3.62
N GLY A 43 8.24 -2.77 -2.37
CA GLY A 43 9.57 -3.27 -2.01
C GLY A 43 9.45 -4.57 -1.24
N LEU A 44 9.85 -5.68 -1.85
CA LEU A 44 9.72 -7.02 -1.28
C LEU A 44 11.09 -7.58 -0.88
N GLY A 45 11.93 -6.72 -0.28
CA GLY A 45 13.30 -7.07 0.13
C GLY A 45 13.34 -8.03 1.32
N SER A 46 12.39 -7.93 2.25
CA SER A 46 12.22 -8.86 3.37
C SER A 46 10.74 -9.07 3.71
N PRO A 47 9.98 -9.82 2.88
CA PRO A 47 8.59 -10.13 3.16
C PRO A 47 8.45 -11.04 4.39
N ILE A 48 7.42 -10.83 5.20
CA ILE A 48 7.17 -11.57 6.44
C ILE A 48 5.72 -12.05 6.53
N LEU A 49 5.49 -13.05 7.39
CA LEU A 49 4.16 -13.34 7.92
C LEU A 49 3.96 -12.51 9.19
N ALA A 50 2.84 -11.81 9.29
CA ALA A 50 2.58 -10.90 10.41
C ALA A 50 2.54 -11.61 11.79
N ALA A 51 2.26 -12.91 11.82
CA ALA A 51 2.20 -13.72 13.05
C ALA A 51 3.44 -14.62 13.26
N ALA A 52 4.49 -14.48 12.44
CA ALA A 52 5.74 -15.21 12.66
C ALA A 52 6.45 -14.72 13.93
N SER A 53 7.21 -15.61 14.57
CA SER A 53 8.05 -15.23 15.71
C SER A 53 9.12 -14.23 15.28
N ILE A 54 9.46 -13.29 16.15
CA ILE A 54 10.60 -12.38 15.93
C ILE A 54 11.91 -13.18 15.82
N ALA A 55 12.01 -14.32 16.50
CA ALA A 55 13.16 -15.22 16.39
C ALA A 55 13.25 -15.91 15.02
N ASP A 56 12.13 -16.05 14.32
CA ASP A 56 12.03 -16.62 12.97
C ASP A 56 12.16 -15.54 11.88
N ALA A 57 12.35 -14.27 12.27
CA ALA A 57 12.58 -13.19 11.31
C ALA A 57 13.89 -13.49 10.55
N ALA A 58 13.74 -13.85 9.28
CA ALA A 58 14.88 -14.05 8.39
C ALA A 58 15.78 -12.81 8.40
N VAL A 59 17.08 -13.02 8.25
CA VAL A 59 18.05 -11.93 8.06
C VAL A 59 17.54 -11.02 6.97
N VAL A 60 17.45 -9.72 7.25
CA VAL A 60 17.00 -8.70 6.29
C VAL A 60 17.89 -8.78 5.06
N VAL A 61 17.35 -9.29 3.95
CA VAL A 61 18.11 -9.49 2.70
C VAL A 61 18.28 -8.16 1.97
N ALA A 62 17.26 -7.31 2.03
CA ALA A 62 17.31 -5.91 1.62
C ALA A 62 16.18 -5.11 2.30
N PRO A 63 16.36 -3.79 2.52
CA PRO A 63 15.27 -2.91 2.92
C PRO A 63 14.13 -2.95 1.89
N GLY A 64 12.89 -3.01 2.35
CA GLY A 64 11.72 -3.00 1.48
C GLY A 64 10.44 -2.74 2.25
N THR A 65 9.54 -1.96 1.67
CA THR A 65 8.20 -1.73 2.20
C THR A 65 7.17 -1.70 1.10
N VAL A 66 5.96 -2.13 1.42
CA VAL A 66 4.78 -1.91 0.60
C VAL A 66 3.96 -0.77 1.21
N ASN A 67 4.03 0.40 0.57
CA ASN A 67 3.17 1.53 0.90
C ASN A 67 2.04 1.62 -0.11
N ILE A 68 0.81 1.77 0.37
CA ILE A 68 -0.40 1.87 -0.44
C ILE A 68 -1.13 3.16 -0.07
N VAL A 69 -1.47 3.97 -1.07
CA VAL A 69 -2.37 5.11 -0.94
C VAL A 69 -3.57 4.85 -1.84
N ALA A 70 -4.78 4.91 -1.30
CA ALA A 70 -6.01 4.71 -2.06
C ALA A 70 -6.92 5.92 -1.92
N SER A 71 -7.35 6.49 -3.03
CA SER A 71 -8.35 7.56 -3.08
C SER A 71 -9.71 6.98 -3.45
N LEU A 72 -10.72 7.32 -2.64
CA LEU A 72 -12.11 6.94 -2.85
C LEU A 72 -12.99 8.19 -3.01
N PRO A 73 -14.02 8.16 -3.87
CA PRO A 73 -14.82 9.34 -4.20
C PRO A 73 -15.95 9.61 -3.18
N VAL A 74 -16.02 8.86 -2.08
CA VAL A 74 -17.14 8.88 -1.13
C VAL A 74 -16.67 8.98 0.30
N ARG A 75 -17.44 9.66 1.14
CA ARG A 75 -17.22 9.65 2.59
C ARG A 75 -17.45 8.25 3.13
N LEU A 76 -16.47 7.72 3.85
CA LEU A 76 -16.58 6.48 4.59
C LEU A 76 -16.89 6.77 6.06
N SER A 77 -17.72 5.94 6.69
CA SER A 77 -17.82 5.91 8.16
C SER A 77 -16.53 5.37 8.77
N ASP A 78 -16.31 5.58 10.08
CA ASP A 78 -15.15 5.03 10.79
C ASP A 78 -15.09 3.49 10.66
N ALA A 79 -16.24 2.82 10.76
CA ALA A 79 -16.33 1.38 10.56
C ALA A 79 -16.00 0.97 9.11
N ALA A 80 -16.45 1.75 8.12
CA ALA A 80 -16.13 1.52 6.73
C ALA A 80 -14.64 1.73 6.43
N LEU A 81 -13.98 2.71 7.06
CA LEU A 81 -12.54 2.94 6.96
C LEU A 81 -11.75 1.73 7.49
N VAL A 82 -12.11 1.22 8.67
CA VAL A 82 -11.48 0.01 9.23
C VAL A 82 -11.65 -1.19 8.28
N ASN A 83 -12.88 -1.41 7.79
CA ASN A 83 -13.15 -2.48 6.81
C ASN A 83 -12.37 -2.31 5.50
N ALA A 84 -12.20 -1.07 5.03
CA ALA A 84 -11.44 -0.79 3.81
C ALA A 84 -9.94 -1.07 4.00
N VAL A 85 -9.37 -0.78 5.18
CA VAL A 85 -7.98 -1.18 5.50
C VAL A 85 -7.83 -2.70 5.50
N SER A 86 -8.79 -3.44 6.09
CA SER A 86 -8.81 -4.90 6.00
C SER A 86 -8.91 -5.38 4.56
N THR A 87 -9.72 -4.73 3.73
CA THR A 87 -9.90 -5.07 2.30
C THR A 87 -8.61 -4.88 1.50
N VAL A 88 -7.90 -3.76 1.72
CA VAL A 88 -6.56 -3.52 1.14
C VAL A 88 -5.57 -4.59 1.60
N THR A 89 -5.63 -4.97 2.87
CA THR A 89 -4.77 -6.02 3.44
C THR A 89 -5.03 -7.37 2.78
N GLU A 90 -6.30 -7.80 2.69
CA GLU A 90 -6.69 -9.04 2.03
C GLU A 90 -6.24 -9.08 0.56
N ALA A 91 -6.46 -7.99 -0.19
CA ALA A 91 -6.04 -7.87 -1.58
C ALA A 91 -4.52 -7.95 -1.74
N LYS A 92 -3.75 -7.30 -0.84
CA LYS A 92 -2.29 -7.38 -0.80
C LYS A 92 -1.82 -8.81 -0.53
N VAL A 93 -2.36 -9.47 0.49
CA VAL A 93 -2.01 -10.87 0.83
C VAL A 93 -2.32 -11.78 -0.35
N GLN A 94 -3.48 -11.60 -0.98
CA GLN A 94 -3.85 -12.36 -2.18
C GLN A 94 -2.84 -12.16 -3.31
N ALA A 95 -2.43 -10.91 -3.60
CA ALA A 95 -1.43 -10.62 -4.62
C ALA A 95 -0.08 -11.27 -4.29
N LEU A 96 0.41 -11.14 -3.06
CA LEU A 96 1.66 -11.77 -2.64
C LEU A 96 1.63 -13.29 -2.81
N ARG A 97 0.54 -13.94 -2.39
CA ARG A 97 0.32 -15.37 -2.60
C ARG A 97 0.35 -15.74 -4.08
N ASP A 98 -0.35 -15.00 -4.92
CA ASP A 98 -0.45 -15.28 -6.36
C ASP A 98 0.88 -14.97 -7.10
N LEU A 99 1.76 -14.16 -6.51
CA LEU A 99 3.15 -13.99 -6.95
C LEU A 99 4.09 -15.11 -6.47
N GLY A 100 3.58 -16.09 -5.71
CA GLY A 100 4.37 -17.18 -5.13
C GLY A 100 5.16 -16.79 -3.88
N ILE A 101 4.82 -15.66 -3.26
CA ILE A 101 5.51 -15.14 -2.07
C ILE A 101 4.73 -15.56 -0.82
N HIS A 102 5.35 -16.36 0.03
CA HIS A 102 4.77 -16.79 1.30
C HIS A 102 4.91 -15.69 2.37
N ALA A 103 4.13 -14.63 2.24
CA ALA A 103 4.14 -13.47 3.13
C ALA A 103 2.78 -12.77 3.16
N THR A 104 2.54 -12.00 4.22
CA THR A 104 1.38 -11.11 4.33
C THR A 104 1.71 -9.63 4.09
N GLY A 105 3.00 -9.29 4.03
CA GLY A 105 3.51 -7.93 3.88
C GLY A 105 4.99 -7.85 4.18
N THR A 106 5.51 -6.64 4.44
CA THR A 106 6.79 -6.42 5.11
C THR A 106 6.60 -5.89 6.53
N ALA A 107 7.69 -5.75 7.28
CA ALA A 107 7.67 -5.23 8.65
C ALA A 107 7.21 -3.77 8.76
N THR A 108 7.24 -2.99 7.68
CA THR A 108 7.01 -1.54 7.70
C THR A 108 5.99 -1.08 6.66
N ASP A 109 5.12 -1.98 6.22
CA ASP A 109 4.04 -1.66 5.29
C ASP A 109 3.13 -0.55 5.84
N ALA A 110 2.65 0.33 4.96
CA ALA A 110 1.71 1.38 5.31
C ALA A 110 0.52 1.44 4.35
N THR A 111 -0.66 1.80 4.86
CA THR A 111 -1.87 2.00 4.06
C THR A 111 -2.53 3.32 4.45
N CYS A 112 -2.77 4.18 3.47
CA CYS A 112 -3.48 5.45 3.63
C CYS A 112 -4.74 5.44 2.74
N LEU A 113 -5.89 5.66 3.36
CA LEU A 113 -7.16 5.86 2.65
C LEU A 113 -7.48 7.35 2.63
N VAL A 114 -7.74 7.88 1.44
CA VAL A 114 -8.11 9.28 1.21
C VAL A 114 -9.54 9.31 0.72
N CYS A 115 -10.42 9.96 1.48
CA CYS A 115 -11.83 10.09 1.12
C CYS A 115 -12.39 11.45 1.57
N PRO A 116 -13.47 11.95 0.94
CA PRO A 116 -14.17 13.15 1.39
C PRO A 116 -14.56 13.09 2.87
N ALA A 117 -14.39 14.21 3.58
CA ALA A 117 -14.80 14.34 4.99
C ALA A 117 -16.30 14.61 5.18
N SER A 118 -17.00 15.02 4.11
CA SER A 118 -18.42 15.37 4.10
C SER A 118 -19.15 14.70 2.93
N GLY A 119 -20.49 14.74 2.96
CA GLY A 119 -21.35 14.12 1.96
C GLY A 119 -22.00 12.81 2.43
N ARG A 120 -22.66 12.11 1.50
CA ARG A 120 -23.36 10.84 1.79
C ARG A 120 -22.35 9.79 2.22
N VAL A 121 -22.64 9.15 3.35
CA VAL A 121 -21.75 8.19 4.00
C VAL A 121 -22.01 6.79 3.47
N GLU A 122 -20.94 6.11 3.07
CA GLU A 122 -20.96 4.68 2.88
C GLU A 122 -20.65 3.97 4.20
N ALA A 123 -21.52 3.04 4.59
CA ALA A 123 -21.40 2.30 5.84
C ALA A 123 -20.40 1.14 5.77
N TYR A 124 -19.99 0.73 4.56
CA TYR A 124 -19.20 -0.48 4.34
C TYR A 124 -18.02 -0.26 3.39
N GLY A 125 -16.83 -0.64 3.84
CA GLY A 125 -15.60 -0.64 3.04
C GLY A 125 -15.10 -2.03 2.65
N GLY A 126 -15.83 -3.09 2.99
CA GLY A 126 -15.44 -4.49 2.76
C GLY A 126 -15.44 -4.92 1.28
N PRO A 127 -14.83 -6.06 0.92
CA PRO A 127 -14.63 -6.51 -0.48
C PRO A 127 -15.93 -6.80 -1.25
N ARG A 128 -17.09 -6.78 -0.59
CA ARG A 128 -18.42 -6.94 -1.20
C ARG A 128 -19.24 -5.65 -1.25
N SER A 129 -18.75 -4.55 -0.68
CA SER A 129 -19.40 -3.26 -0.85
C SER A 129 -19.09 -2.69 -2.24
N VAL A 130 -19.89 -1.70 -2.67
CA VAL A 130 -19.74 -1.04 -3.98
C VAL A 130 -18.29 -0.56 -4.18
N TYR A 131 -17.78 0.23 -3.24
CA TYR A 131 -16.44 0.79 -3.33
C TYR A 131 -15.34 -0.14 -2.82
N GLY A 132 -15.62 -0.97 -1.81
CA GLY A 132 -14.63 -1.90 -1.28
C GLY A 132 -14.27 -3.02 -2.28
N SER A 133 -15.23 -3.48 -3.08
CA SER A 133 -14.94 -4.46 -4.15
C SER A 133 -14.01 -3.91 -5.23
N VAL A 134 -14.18 -2.62 -5.58
CA VAL A 134 -13.32 -1.91 -6.54
C VAL A 134 -11.94 -1.70 -5.92
N LEU A 135 -11.89 -1.19 -4.68
CA LEU A 135 -10.65 -1.00 -3.93
C LEU A 135 -9.82 -2.28 -3.87
N ALA A 136 -10.45 -3.43 -3.60
CA ALA A 136 -9.78 -4.73 -3.57
C ALA A 136 -9.12 -5.08 -4.92
N ARG A 137 -9.87 -4.97 -6.03
CA ARG A 137 -9.36 -5.29 -7.37
C ARG A 137 -8.21 -4.38 -7.78
N VAL A 138 -8.39 -3.07 -7.64
CA VAL A 138 -7.37 -2.08 -8.02
C VAL A 138 -6.12 -2.25 -7.16
N THR A 139 -6.27 -2.49 -5.85
CA THR A 139 -5.15 -2.80 -4.96
C THR A 139 -4.41 -4.05 -5.43
N TYR A 140 -5.13 -5.15 -5.70
CA TYR A 140 -4.53 -6.38 -6.20
C TYR A 140 -3.72 -6.13 -7.48
N ASP A 141 -4.28 -5.43 -8.46
CA ASP A 141 -3.62 -5.17 -9.75
C ASP A 141 -2.32 -4.36 -9.61
N VAL A 142 -2.34 -3.33 -8.77
CA VAL A 142 -1.16 -2.49 -8.50
C VAL A 142 -0.06 -3.33 -7.84
N LEU A 143 -0.45 -4.21 -6.90
CA LEU A 143 0.48 -5.07 -6.18
C LEU A 143 1.05 -6.18 -7.06
N MET A 144 0.24 -6.79 -7.93
CA MET A 144 0.72 -7.75 -8.92
C MET A 144 1.72 -7.10 -9.87
N THR A 145 1.43 -5.89 -10.35
CA THR A 145 2.31 -5.14 -11.25
C THR A 145 3.61 -4.75 -10.56
N GLY A 146 3.53 -4.14 -9.38
CA GLY A 146 4.70 -3.73 -8.59
C GLY A 146 5.56 -4.91 -8.15
N GLY A 147 4.94 -6.00 -7.71
CA GLY A 147 5.64 -7.22 -7.30
C GLY A 147 6.37 -7.88 -8.47
N ARG A 148 5.74 -7.99 -9.65
CA ARG A 148 6.42 -8.49 -10.86
C ARG A 148 7.60 -7.62 -11.26
N ARG A 149 7.44 -6.29 -11.23
CA ARG A 149 8.55 -5.35 -11.49
C ARG A 149 9.69 -5.55 -10.51
N TRP A 150 9.39 -5.64 -9.21
CA TRP A 150 10.40 -5.90 -8.19
C TRP A 150 11.16 -7.21 -8.43
N MET A 151 10.44 -8.31 -8.67
CA MET A 151 11.06 -9.63 -8.89
C MET A 151 11.91 -9.69 -10.17
N SER A 152 11.54 -8.97 -11.22
CA SER A 152 12.29 -8.94 -12.49
C SER A 152 13.66 -8.28 -12.40
N ARG A 153 13.93 -7.51 -11.34
CA ARG A 153 15.09 -6.60 -11.29
C ARG A 153 16.39 -7.23 -10.80
N GLY A 154 16.36 -8.42 -10.16
CA GLY A 154 17.49 -8.86 -9.34
C GLY A 154 17.75 -7.88 -8.18
N LEU A 155 18.41 -8.29 -7.11
CA LEU A 155 18.43 -7.52 -5.85
C LEU A 155 19.04 -6.09 -5.96
N ALA A 156 18.41 -5.20 -5.19
CA ALA A 156 18.78 -3.88 -4.65
C ALA A 156 19.10 -2.68 -5.60
N TRP A 157 18.27 -1.64 -5.50
CA TRP A 157 18.52 -0.29 -6.06
C TRP A 157 19.79 0.37 -5.48
N SER A 158 20.18 0.04 -4.24
CA SER A 158 21.40 0.58 -3.60
C SER A 158 22.69 0.24 -4.34
N ASP A 159 22.64 -0.73 -5.26
CA ASP A 159 23.79 -1.15 -6.06
C ASP A 159 23.84 -0.46 -7.43
N ARG A 160 22.83 0.36 -7.76
CA ARG A 160 22.79 1.17 -8.99
C ARG A 160 23.32 2.58 -8.67
N ARG A 161 24.65 2.71 -8.64
CA ARG A 161 25.32 4.02 -8.70
C ARG A 161 25.43 4.50 -10.14
#